data_AF-A0A6A6L7R2-F1
#
_entry.id   AF-A0A6A6L7R2-F1
#
_cell.length_a   1.000
_cell.length_b   1.000
_cell.length_c   1.000
_cell.angle_alpha   90.00
_cell.angle_beta   90.00
_cell.angle_gamma   90.00
#
_symmetry.space_group_name_H-M   'P 1'
#
loop_
_entity.id
_entity.type
_entity.pdbx_description
1 polymer ?
#
loop_
_entity_poly.entity_id
_entity_poly.type
_entity_poly.pdbx_seq_one_letter_code
_entity_poly.pdbx_strand_id
1 'polypeptide(L)'
;MGDDDTVYFTENLVSVLAKHDHNQMWYIGGNSESVEQNVMHSYDMAFGGGGFAISYPLAEKLFNILDGCLDRYYYFYGSDQRIWACISEIGVPLTREQGFHQFDIRGNAYGLLAAHPVAPLTFKTWRSWSEGPFTFNTQPMKSDPCELPVVFMLEQAEEVGQSGSMTSYQRLEPRPERKCNRTDYAEAMSLQGIIVSALKLDPEYWTKDQARRRQCCDLKGGIKNNNMQIRIRKCRPWETITTER
;
A
#
# COMPACT_ATOMS: atom_id res chain seq x y z
N MET A 1 -6.96 -1.13 7.47
CA MET A 1 -5.66 -0.51 7.78
C MET A 1 -4.61 -1.22 6.95
N GLY A 2 -3.56 -0.50 6.58
CA GLY A 2 -2.39 -1.02 5.91
C GLY A 2 -1.59 0.10 5.28
N ASP A 3 -0.55 -0.27 4.56
CA ASP A 3 0.49 0.64 4.13
C ASP A 3 0.09 1.37 2.85
N ASP A 4 0.83 2.43 2.51
CA ASP A 4 0.55 3.23 1.30
C ASP A 4 0.92 2.53 0.00
N ASP A 5 1.64 1.40 0.10
CA ASP A 5 1.97 0.46 -0.97
C ASP A 5 1.12 -0.82 -0.93
N THR A 6 0.15 -0.95 -0.01
CA THR A 6 -0.81 -2.06 0.01
C THR A 6 -1.91 -1.87 -1.06
N VAL A 7 -2.11 -2.87 -1.91
CA VAL A 7 -3.19 -2.88 -2.92
C VAL A 7 -4.42 -3.60 -2.39
N TYR A 8 -5.58 -2.91 -2.39
CA TYR A 8 -6.85 -3.47 -1.94
C TYR A 8 -7.81 -3.78 -3.08
N PHE A 9 -8.27 -5.03 -3.15
CA PHE A 9 -9.39 -5.44 -4.00
C PHE A 9 -10.70 -5.26 -3.22
N THR A 10 -11.34 -4.11 -3.40
CA THR A 10 -12.48 -3.68 -2.56
C THR A 10 -13.64 -4.66 -2.57
N GLU A 11 -14.00 -5.25 -3.72
CA GLU A 11 -15.07 -6.25 -3.82
C GLU A 11 -14.74 -7.52 -3.01
N ASN A 12 -13.51 -8.02 -3.12
CA ASN A 12 -13.05 -9.18 -2.36
C ASN A 12 -13.00 -8.87 -0.87
N LEU A 13 -12.50 -7.68 -0.51
CA LEU A 13 -12.44 -7.23 0.87
C LEU A 13 -13.84 -7.16 1.48
N VAL A 14 -14.82 -6.58 0.79
CA VAL A 14 -16.21 -6.56 1.24
C VAL A 14 -16.75 -7.98 1.39
N SER A 15 -16.51 -8.88 0.43
CA SER A 15 -16.98 -10.26 0.50
C SER A 15 -16.36 -11.04 1.67
N VAL A 16 -15.08 -10.81 1.99
CA VAL A 16 -14.40 -11.43 3.12
C VAL A 16 -14.95 -10.88 4.44
N LEU A 17 -15.04 -9.56 4.57
CA LEU A 17 -15.51 -8.91 5.79
C LEU A 17 -17.00 -9.17 6.06
N ALA A 18 -17.82 -9.37 5.02
CA ALA A 18 -19.24 -9.69 5.15
C ALA A 18 -19.51 -11.04 5.83
N LYS A 19 -18.51 -11.91 5.98
CA LYS A 19 -18.63 -13.18 6.72
C LYS A 19 -18.71 -12.97 8.24
N HIS A 20 -18.32 -11.79 8.72
CA HIS A 20 -18.12 -11.51 10.14
C HIS A 20 -19.20 -10.54 10.64
N ASP A 21 -19.81 -10.84 11.80
CA ASP A 21 -20.77 -9.92 12.42
C ASP A 21 -20.04 -8.68 12.93
N HIS A 22 -20.26 -7.55 12.27
CA HIS A 22 -19.61 -6.27 12.59
C HIS A 22 -19.96 -5.70 13.97
N ASN A 23 -20.96 -6.25 14.66
CA ASN A 23 -21.31 -5.91 16.05
C ASN A 23 -20.44 -6.63 17.10
N GLN A 24 -19.64 -7.62 16.67
CA GLN A 24 -18.68 -8.30 17.53
C GLN A 24 -17.28 -7.72 17.34
N MET A 25 -16.39 -7.97 18.31
CA MET A 25 -15.00 -7.54 18.24
C MET A 25 -14.19 -8.48 17.35
N TRP A 26 -13.80 -7.99 16.18
CA TRP A 26 -12.98 -8.71 15.22
C TRP A 26 -11.66 -8.01 14.94
N TYR A 27 -10.58 -8.80 14.92
CA TYR A 27 -9.28 -8.44 14.37
C TYR A 27 -8.97 -9.43 13.24
N ILE A 28 -9.02 -8.97 11.99
CA ILE A 28 -9.00 -9.81 10.79
C ILE A 28 -7.79 -9.43 9.93
N GLY A 29 -7.03 -10.42 9.49
CA GLY A 29 -5.89 -10.17 8.61
C GLY A 29 -5.07 -11.42 8.35
N GLY A 30 -3.81 -11.25 7.97
CA GLY A 30 -2.91 -12.33 7.62
C GLY A 30 -1.53 -12.15 8.23
N ASN A 31 -0.91 -13.28 8.57
CA ASN A 31 0.50 -13.36 8.89
C ASN A 31 1.35 -13.20 7.62
N SER A 32 2.65 -13.00 7.80
CA SER A 32 3.57 -12.98 6.67
C SER A 32 3.74 -14.37 6.06
N GLU A 33 3.89 -14.45 4.74
CA GLU A 33 4.36 -15.65 4.06
C GLU A 33 5.82 -15.97 4.41
N SER A 34 6.54 -15.00 4.98
CA SER A 34 7.88 -15.18 5.51
C SER A 34 7.85 -15.75 6.93
N VAL A 35 8.34 -16.99 7.06
CA VAL A 35 8.52 -17.65 8.37
C VAL A 35 9.44 -16.83 9.28
N GLU A 36 10.49 -16.21 8.73
CA GLU A 36 11.42 -15.36 9.48
C GLU A 36 10.68 -14.18 10.14
N GLN A 37 9.79 -13.52 9.40
CA GLN A 37 8.98 -12.40 9.91
C GLN A 37 8.04 -12.86 11.02
N ASN A 38 7.39 -14.02 10.85
CA ASN A 38 6.48 -14.55 11.87
C ASN A 38 7.21 -14.98 13.15
N VAL A 39 8.44 -15.51 13.03
CA VAL A 39 9.29 -15.86 14.19
C VAL A 39 9.75 -14.61 14.94
N MET A 40 10.09 -13.53 14.22
CA MET A 40 10.52 -12.28 14.85
C MET A 40 9.34 -11.61 15.58
N HIS A 41 8.21 -11.44 14.89
CA HIS A 41 7.12 -10.60 15.38
C HIS A 41 6.09 -11.38 16.16
N SER A 42 5.26 -12.18 15.48
CA SER A 42 4.27 -13.08 16.07
C SER A 42 3.55 -13.87 14.98
N TYR A 43 3.17 -15.11 15.28
CA TYR A 43 2.22 -15.88 14.46
C TYR A 43 0.77 -15.43 14.67
N ASP A 44 0.49 -14.55 15.63
CA ASP A 44 -0.89 -14.07 15.89
C ASP A 44 -1.08 -12.60 15.54
N MET A 45 -0.14 -12.02 14.78
CA MET A 45 -0.20 -10.64 14.30
C MET A 45 -0.57 -10.60 12.82
N ALA A 46 -1.55 -9.74 12.48
CA ALA A 46 -1.74 -9.31 11.10
C ALA A 46 -0.73 -8.19 10.76
N PHE A 47 -0.05 -8.33 9.62
CA PHE A 47 0.94 -7.35 9.17
C PHE A 47 0.27 -6.21 8.39
N GLY A 48 0.81 -5.00 8.54
CA GLY A 48 0.30 -3.76 7.93
C GLY A 48 0.42 -3.76 6.41
N GLY A 49 1.55 -4.21 5.88
CA GLY A 49 1.80 -4.29 4.43
C GLY A 49 0.85 -5.23 3.69
N GLY A 50 0.37 -6.30 4.33
CA GLY A 50 -0.69 -7.18 3.83
C GLY A 50 -2.10 -6.67 4.12
N GLY A 51 -2.20 -5.62 4.93
CA GLY A 51 -3.43 -5.05 5.43
C GLY A 51 -4.09 -5.88 6.53
N PHE A 52 -4.94 -5.21 7.29
CA PHE A 52 -5.84 -5.84 8.26
C PHE A 52 -7.08 -4.98 8.51
N ALA A 53 -8.12 -5.60 9.05
CA ALA A 53 -9.37 -4.94 9.42
C ALA A 53 -9.67 -5.16 10.90
N ILE A 54 -10.28 -4.16 11.52
CA ILE A 54 -10.89 -4.30 12.83
C ILE A 54 -12.34 -3.84 12.78
N SER A 55 -13.21 -4.54 13.50
CA SER A 55 -14.60 -4.13 13.68
C SER A 55 -14.72 -2.81 14.46
N TYR A 56 -15.85 -2.11 14.32
CA TYR A 56 -16.11 -0.87 15.05
C TYR A 56 -16.01 -1.02 16.58
N PRO A 57 -16.63 -2.03 17.24
CA PRO A 57 -16.52 -2.19 18.70
C PRO A 57 -15.08 -2.41 19.17
N LEU A 58 -14.26 -3.14 18.40
CA LEU A 58 -12.84 -3.30 18.70
C LEU A 58 -12.09 -1.97 18.56
N ALA A 59 -12.36 -1.20 17.49
CA ALA A 59 -11.73 0.10 17.27
C ALA A 59 -12.03 1.09 18.40
N GLU A 60 -13.28 1.13 18.88
CA GLU A 60 -13.68 1.96 20.01
C GLU A 60 -12.96 1.57 21.30
N LYS A 61 -12.89 0.27 21.61
CA LYS A 61 -12.19 -0.22 22.81
C LYS A 61 -10.69 0.01 22.73
N LEU A 62 -10.09 -0.22 21.55
CA LEU A 62 -8.68 0.04 21.28
C LEU A 62 -8.35 1.52 21.47
N PHE A 63 -9.17 2.42 20.92
CA PHE A 63 -8.99 3.87 21.06
C PHE A 63 -8.87 4.31 22.52
N ASN A 64 -9.67 3.74 23.43
CA ASN A 64 -9.66 4.12 24.85
C ASN A 64 -8.41 3.67 25.62
N ILE A 65 -7.67 2.67 25.13
CA ILE A 65 -6.48 2.15 25.80
C ILE A 65 -5.18 2.46 25.06
N LEU A 66 -5.27 2.99 23.83
CA LEU A 66 -4.16 3.00 22.88
C LEU A 66 -2.94 3.76 23.42
N ASP A 67 -3.12 4.96 23.96
CA ASP A 67 -2.00 5.77 24.45
C ASP A 67 -1.20 5.04 25.53
N GLY A 68 -1.88 4.58 26.59
CA GLY A 68 -1.23 3.83 27.67
C GLY A 68 -0.68 2.47 27.22
N CYS A 69 -1.29 1.87 26.20
CA CYS A 69 -0.79 0.63 25.62
C CYS A 69 0.51 0.85 24.82
N LEU A 70 0.58 1.91 24.02
CA LEU A 70 1.79 2.27 23.28
C LEU A 70 2.94 2.62 24.23
N ASP A 71 2.65 3.21 25.39
CA ASP A 71 3.65 3.43 26.44
C ASP A 71 4.16 2.10 27.03
N ARG A 72 3.29 1.11 27.22
CA ARG A 72 3.68 -0.23 27.71
C ARG A 72 4.54 -0.99 26.70
N TYR A 73 4.16 -0.95 25.42
CA TYR A 73 4.83 -1.71 24.35
C TYR A 73 5.77 -0.84 23.49
N TYR A 74 6.31 0.24 24.05
CA TYR A 74 7.17 1.18 23.31
C TYR A 74 8.41 0.52 22.69
N TYR A 75 8.86 -0.62 23.24
CA TYR A 75 10.03 -1.37 22.78
C TYR A 75 9.72 -2.37 21.66
N PHE A 76 8.45 -2.58 21.30
CA PHE A 76 8.08 -3.42 20.16
C PHE A 76 8.43 -2.72 18.83
N TYR A 77 8.83 -3.54 17.86
CA TYR A 77 9.31 -3.10 16.56
C TYR A 77 8.13 -2.85 15.60
N GLY A 78 8.05 -1.64 15.04
CA GLY A 78 7.01 -1.26 14.08
C GLY A 78 5.65 -0.97 14.71
N SER A 79 4.76 -0.37 13.93
CA SER A 79 3.38 -0.08 14.34
C SER A 79 2.55 -1.34 14.51
N ASP A 80 2.71 -2.31 13.61
CA ASP A 80 1.86 -3.51 13.56
C ASP A 80 1.98 -4.33 14.84
N GLN A 81 3.22 -4.54 15.30
CA GLN A 81 3.50 -5.31 16.51
C GLN A 81 2.92 -4.62 17.75
N ARG A 82 2.95 -3.28 17.80
CA ARG A 82 2.35 -2.51 18.90
C ARG A 82 0.82 -2.60 18.89
N ILE A 83 0.19 -2.43 17.73
CA ILE A 83 -1.26 -2.56 17.60
C ILE A 83 -1.72 -3.98 17.95
N TRP A 84 -1.01 -5.00 17.48
CA TRP A 84 -1.26 -6.39 17.87
C TRP A 84 -1.17 -6.62 19.38
N ALA A 85 -0.16 -6.04 20.05
CA ALA A 85 -0.01 -6.13 21.49
C ALA A 85 -1.22 -5.51 22.22
N CYS A 86 -1.67 -4.34 21.77
CA CYS A 86 -2.85 -3.67 22.34
C CYS A 86 -4.14 -4.46 22.14
N ILE A 87 -4.35 -5.01 20.94
CA ILE A 87 -5.52 -5.85 20.65
C ILE A 87 -5.47 -7.15 21.46
N SER A 88 -4.28 -7.71 21.67
CA SER A 88 -4.07 -8.89 22.52
C SER A 88 -4.38 -8.59 24.00
N GLU A 89 -4.05 -7.40 24.50
CA GLU A 89 -4.41 -6.95 25.85
C GLU A 89 -5.93 -6.84 26.03
N ILE A 90 -6.66 -6.44 24.98
CA ILE A 90 -8.12 -6.42 24.96
C ILE A 90 -8.71 -7.84 25.02
N GLY A 91 -7.93 -8.86 24.66
CA GLY A 91 -8.32 -10.26 24.62
C GLY A 91 -8.95 -10.70 23.30
N VAL A 92 -8.68 -10.00 22.19
CA VAL A 92 -9.23 -10.35 20.88
C VAL A 92 -8.14 -11.00 20.02
N PRO A 93 -8.28 -12.28 19.63
CA PRO A 93 -7.28 -12.97 18.83
C PRO A 93 -7.36 -12.58 17.34
N LEU A 94 -6.28 -12.84 16.61
CA LEU A 94 -6.28 -12.73 15.16
C LEU A 94 -7.21 -13.77 14.52
N THR A 95 -8.13 -13.27 13.71
CA THR A 95 -8.93 -14.05 12.77
C THR A 95 -8.22 -14.06 11.43
N ARG A 96 -7.54 -15.18 11.15
CA ARG A 96 -6.74 -15.33 9.92
C ARG A 96 -7.64 -15.48 8.70
N GLU A 97 -7.46 -14.61 7.71
CA GLU A 97 -8.06 -14.71 6.39
C GLU A 97 -6.93 -14.80 5.36
N GLN A 98 -6.97 -15.82 4.49
CA GLN A 98 -5.89 -16.11 3.55
C GLN A 98 -5.71 -15.06 2.45
N GLY A 99 -6.62 -14.09 2.31
CA GLY A 99 -6.55 -13.03 1.29
C GLY A 99 -5.72 -11.81 1.69
N PHE A 100 -5.12 -11.80 2.89
CA PHE A 100 -4.24 -10.74 3.36
C PHE A 100 -2.79 -11.21 3.25
N HIS A 101 -2.03 -10.59 2.34
CA HIS A 101 -0.71 -11.05 1.92
C HIS A 101 0.35 -9.97 2.16
N GLN A 102 1.25 -10.19 3.12
CA GLN A 102 2.38 -9.28 3.40
C GLN A 102 3.46 -9.39 2.32
N PHE A 103 3.72 -10.61 1.85
CA PHE A 103 4.66 -10.96 0.77
C PHE A 103 6.11 -10.46 0.96
N ASP A 104 6.63 -10.53 2.20
CA ASP A 104 8.03 -10.20 2.55
C ASP A 104 9.04 -11.33 2.20
N ILE A 105 8.96 -11.86 0.99
CA ILE A 105 9.83 -12.96 0.54
C ILE A 105 11.13 -12.42 -0.04
N ARG A 106 12.25 -12.78 0.59
CA ARG A 106 13.59 -12.48 0.08
C ARG A 106 14.03 -13.54 -0.94
N GLY A 107 14.71 -13.10 -2.00
CA GLY A 107 15.24 -14.00 -3.03
C GLY A 107 14.18 -14.44 -4.05
N ASN A 108 14.19 -15.71 -4.43
CA ASN A 108 13.31 -16.23 -5.48
C ASN A 108 11.98 -16.76 -4.91
N ALA A 109 10.89 -16.01 -5.12
CA ALA A 109 9.55 -16.38 -4.66
C ALA A 109 8.84 -17.44 -5.53
N TYR A 110 9.47 -17.96 -6.60
CA TYR A 110 8.83 -18.88 -7.55
C TYR A 110 8.22 -20.11 -6.89
N GLY A 111 8.92 -20.73 -5.92
CA GLY A 111 8.42 -21.91 -5.22
C GLY A 111 7.14 -21.63 -4.43
N LEU A 112 7.09 -20.48 -3.74
CA LEU A 112 5.90 -20.04 -3.01
C LEU A 112 4.75 -19.74 -3.98
N LEU A 113 5.01 -18.98 -5.04
CA LEU A 113 4.00 -18.62 -6.03
C LEU A 113 3.48 -19.83 -6.82
N ALA A 114 4.31 -20.85 -7.03
CA ALA A 114 3.93 -22.09 -7.72
C ALA A 114 3.17 -23.07 -6.81
N ALA A 115 3.39 -23.01 -5.50
CA ALA A 115 2.74 -23.87 -4.51
C ALA A 115 1.58 -23.18 -3.77
N HIS A 116 1.36 -21.89 -4.02
CA HIS A 116 0.33 -21.12 -3.32
C HIS A 116 -1.01 -21.82 -3.52
N PRO A 117 -1.73 -22.18 -2.43
CA PRO A 117 -3.03 -22.81 -2.55
C PRO A 117 -3.95 -21.92 -3.38
N VAL A 118 -4.89 -22.54 -4.09
CA VAL A 118 -5.85 -21.87 -4.99
C VAL A 118 -6.78 -20.97 -4.16
N ALA A 119 -6.23 -19.83 -3.79
CA ALA A 119 -6.86 -18.58 -3.46
C ALA A 119 -6.63 -17.67 -4.68
N PRO A 120 -7.52 -16.72 -4.95
CA PRO A 120 -7.44 -15.88 -6.14
C PRO A 120 -6.08 -15.14 -6.25
N LEU A 121 -5.34 -15.41 -7.34
CA LEU A 121 -3.92 -15.03 -7.50
C LEU A 121 -3.66 -14.13 -8.74
N THR A 122 -2.60 -13.31 -8.66
CA THR A 122 -2.37 -12.03 -9.37
C THR A 122 -1.22 -12.00 -10.41
N PHE A 123 -0.70 -13.13 -10.90
CA PHE A 123 0.44 -13.16 -11.87
C PHE A 123 0.14 -13.93 -13.18
N LYS A 124 0.84 -13.57 -14.27
CA LYS A 124 0.88 -14.33 -15.55
C LYS A 124 2.04 -15.34 -15.57
N THR A 125 1.82 -16.50 -16.19
CA THR A 125 2.88 -17.51 -16.39
C THR A 125 3.66 -17.25 -17.69
N TRP A 126 5.00 -17.26 -17.61
CA TRP A 126 5.90 -17.06 -18.76
C TRP A 126 5.83 -18.17 -19.82
N ARG A 127 5.23 -19.33 -19.48
CA ARG A 127 5.32 -20.56 -20.28
C ARG A 127 4.14 -20.81 -21.22
N SER A 128 2.93 -20.31 -20.95
CA SER A 128 1.74 -20.72 -21.73
C SER A 128 0.95 -19.59 -22.39
N TRP A 129 1.09 -18.33 -21.95
CA TRP A 129 0.39 -17.15 -22.52
C TRP A 129 -1.14 -17.27 -22.66
N SER A 130 -1.76 -18.32 -22.11
CA SER A 130 -3.19 -18.60 -22.22
C SER A 130 -3.97 -17.90 -21.11
N GLU A 131 -5.02 -17.17 -21.48
CA GLU A 131 -5.99 -16.58 -20.55
C GLU A 131 -6.93 -17.67 -20.02
N GLY A 132 -6.70 -18.20 -18.82
CA GLY A 132 -7.67 -19.05 -18.12
C GLY A 132 -7.21 -19.54 -16.74
N PRO A 133 -8.12 -19.88 -15.81
CA PRO A 133 -9.50 -19.42 -15.62
C PRO A 133 -9.59 -18.59 -14.32
N PHE A 134 -9.58 -17.26 -14.40
CA PHE A 134 -9.71 -16.41 -13.21
C PHE A 134 -10.80 -15.35 -13.39
N THR A 135 -11.52 -15.06 -12.30
CA THR A 135 -12.75 -14.25 -12.26
C THR A 135 -12.50 -12.85 -11.69
N PHE A 136 -11.53 -12.10 -12.22
CA PHE A 136 -11.35 -10.66 -11.94
C PHE A 136 -10.97 -9.89 -13.20
N ASN A 137 -11.33 -8.60 -13.27
CA ASN A 137 -10.85 -7.69 -14.31
C ASN A 137 -9.35 -7.45 -14.14
N THR A 138 -8.55 -8.17 -14.92
CA THR A 138 -7.14 -7.84 -15.15
C THR A 138 -7.08 -6.85 -16.31
N GLN A 139 -6.29 -5.77 -16.20
CA GLN A 139 -5.85 -5.09 -17.43
C GLN A 139 -4.86 -6.06 -18.07
N PRO A 140 -5.18 -6.64 -19.24
CA PRO A 140 -4.27 -7.58 -19.87
C PRO A 140 -2.93 -6.87 -20.06
N MET A 141 -1.82 -7.53 -19.73
CA MET A 141 -0.50 -7.00 -20.04
C MET A 141 -0.43 -6.88 -21.57
N LYS A 142 -0.71 -5.67 -22.06
CA LYS A 142 -0.92 -5.45 -23.49
C LYS A 142 0.40 -5.68 -24.19
N SER A 143 0.33 -6.35 -25.34
CA SER A 143 1.50 -6.57 -26.18
C SER A 143 2.06 -5.27 -26.73
N ASP A 144 1.23 -4.23 -26.84
CA ASP A 144 1.65 -2.88 -27.23
C ASP A 144 2.52 -2.26 -26.12
N PRO A 145 3.82 -2.00 -26.37
CA PRO A 145 4.70 -1.36 -25.41
C PRO A 145 4.23 0.03 -24.96
N CYS A 146 3.43 0.72 -25.76
CA CYS A 146 2.86 2.03 -25.42
C CYS A 146 1.76 1.97 -24.36
N GLU A 147 1.16 0.80 -24.16
CA GLU A 147 0.11 0.60 -23.19
C GLU A 147 0.62 -0.07 -21.91
N LEU A 148 1.95 -0.24 -21.80
CA LEU A 148 2.60 -0.67 -20.58
C LEU A 148 2.79 0.50 -19.61
N PRO A 149 2.72 0.26 -18.28
CA PRO A 149 3.03 1.28 -17.29
C PRO A 149 4.46 1.82 -17.44
N VAL A 150 4.63 3.13 -17.29
CA VAL A 150 5.96 3.74 -17.15
C VAL A 150 6.40 3.58 -15.70
N VAL A 151 7.50 2.89 -15.48
CA VAL A 151 8.01 2.57 -14.13
C VAL A 151 9.11 3.55 -13.75
N PHE A 152 9.02 4.09 -12.54
CA PHE A 152 10.04 4.94 -11.93
C PHE A 152 10.51 4.29 -10.63
N MET A 153 11.82 4.32 -10.38
CA MET A 153 12.44 3.83 -9.15
C MET A 153 12.91 5.01 -8.32
N LEU A 154 12.81 4.88 -6.99
CA LEU A 154 13.39 5.87 -6.08
C LEU A 154 14.91 5.92 -6.33
N GLU A 155 15.41 7.12 -6.61
CA GLU A 155 16.83 7.39 -6.84
C GLU A 155 17.46 8.01 -5.59
N GLN A 156 16.82 9.04 -5.03
CA GLN A 156 17.33 9.75 -3.86
C GLN A 156 16.20 10.25 -2.96
N ALA A 157 16.47 10.33 -1.66
CA ALA A 157 15.64 11.00 -0.68
C ALA A 157 16.51 11.92 0.17
N GLU A 158 16.13 13.20 0.29
CA GLU A 158 16.86 14.20 1.06
C GLU A 158 15.93 15.12 1.84
N GLU A 159 16.45 15.68 2.93
CA GLU A 159 15.75 16.72 3.69
C GLU A 159 16.02 18.09 3.08
N VAL A 160 14.97 18.89 2.93
CA VAL A 160 15.06 20.24 2.35
C VAL A 160 14.53 21.27 3.33
N GLY A 161 15.39 22.20 3.74
CA GLY A 161 15.08 23.17 4.79
C GLY A 161 14.95 22.52 6.17
N GLN A 162 14.11 23.09 7.04
CA GLN A 162 13.93 22.58 8.42
C GLN A 162 12.83 21.51 8.54
N SER A 163 11.89 21.48 7.61
CA SER A 163 10.67 20.65 7.71
C SER A 163 10.19 20.13 6.37
N GLY A 164 11.03 20.07 5.35
CA GLY A 164 10.70 19.51 4.03
C GLY A 164 11.48 18.24 3.73
N SER A 165 10.93 17.43 2.82
CA SER A 165 11.65 16.36 2.13
C SER A 165 11.52 16.54 0.63
N MET A 166 12.56 16.11 -0.09
CA MET A 166 12.54 15.98 -1.54
C MET A 166 13.01 14.59 -1.91
N THR A 167 12.24 13.92 -2.75
CA THR A 167 12.59 12.62 -3.31
C THR A 167 12.67 12.71 -4.83
N SER A 168 13.70 12.12 -5.41
CA SER A 168 13.83 11.96 -6.86
C SER A 168 13.58 10.51 -7.24
N TYR A 169 12.86 10.32 -8.35
CA TYR A 169 12.59 9.02 -8.93
C TYR A 169 13.06 9.04 -10.36
N GLN A 170 13.86 8.05 -10.74
CA GLN A 170 14.40 7.90 -12.08
C GLN A 170 13.63 6.83 -12.85
N ARG A 171 13.35 7.09 -14.12
CA ARG A 171 12.67 6.14 -14.99
C ARG A 171 13.51 4.87 -15.17
N LEU A 172 12.87 3.73 -15.04
CA LEU A 172 13.47 2.45 -15.41
C LEU A 172 13.41 2.31 -16.94
N GLU A 173 14.56 2.33 -17.59
CA GLU A 173 14.64 2.19 -19.05
C GLU A 173 14.11 0.81 -19.50
N PRO A 174 13.12 0.77 -20.41
CA PRO A 174 12.65 -0.48 -20.96
C PRO A 174 13.72 -1.13 -21.84
N ARG A 175 13.69 -2.47 -21.92
CA ARG A 175 14.50 -3.21 -22.90
C ARG A 175 14.22 -2.65 -24.32
N PRO A 176 15.19 -2.70 -25.26
CA PRO A 176 15.03 -2.13 -26.60
C PRO A 176 13.76 -2.59 -27.34
N GLU A 177 13.35 -3.83 -27.10
CA GLU A 177 12.17 -4.50 -27.66
C GLU A 177 10.82 -3.97 -27.11
N ARG A 178 10.85 -3.10 -26.08
CA ARG A 178 9.68 -2.57 -25.38
C ARG A 178 9.59 -1.04 -25.43
N LYS A 179 10.16 -0.42 -26.46
CA LYS A 179 10.04 1.03 -26.66
C LYS A 179 8.72 1.38 -27.34
N CYS A 180 8.01 2.36 -26.77
CA CYS A 180 6.84 2.94 -27.39
C CYS A 180 7.24 4.01 -28.40
N ASN A 181 6.76 3.87 -29.65
CA ASN A 181 7.03 4.83 -30.74
C ASN A 181 5.79 5.64 -31.16
N ARG A 182 4.66 5.49 -30.45
CA ARG A 182 3.44 6.23 -30.79
C ARG A 182 3.53 7.69 -30.30
N THR A 183 3.10 8.61 -31.15
CA THR A 183 3.23 10.05 -30.91
C THR A 183 2.27 10.58 -29.85
N ASP A 184 1.12 9.92 -29.65
CA ASP A 184 0.15 10.24 -28.59
C ASP A 184 0.68 9.96 -27.18
N TYR A 185 1.73 9.14 -27.04
CA TYR A 185 2.43 8.88 -25.78
C TYR A 185 3.76 9.62 -25.66
N ALA A 186 4.13 10.47 -26.62
CA ALA A 186 5.44 11.11 -26.67
C ALA A 186 5.77 11.92 -25.41
N GLU A 187 4.78 12.60 -24.81
CA GLU A 187 4.98 13.37 -23.57
C GLU A 187 5.21 12.46 -22.36
N ALA A 188 4.47 11.36 -22.23
CA ALA A 188 4.69 10.40 -21.15
C ALA A 188 6.05 9.67 -21.32
N MET A 189 6.44 9.42 -22.57
CA MET A 189 7.70 8.78 -22.91
C MET A 189 8.90 9.73 -22.91
N SER A 190 8.71 11.04 -22.81
CA SER A 190 9.80 12.01 -22.63
C SER A 190 10.19 12.18 -21.16
N LEU A 191 9.33 11.76 -20.22
CA LEU A 191 9.65 11.77 -18.79
C LEU A 191 10.82 10.82 -18.49
N GLN A 192 11.81 11.37 -17.79
CA GLN A 192 13.00 10.67 -17.29
C GLN A 192 13.06 10.68 -15.77
N GLY A 193 12.49 11.70 -15.13
CA GLY A 193 12.47 11.79 -13.68
C GLY A 193 11.23 12.42 -13.11
N ILE A 194 10.95 12.09 -11.86
CA ILE A 194 9.90 12.71 -11.05
C ILE A 194 10.56 13.22 -9.78
N ILE A 195 10.32 14.48 -9.45
CA ILE A 195 10.79 15.10 -8.22
C ILE A 195 9.56 15.40 -7.39
N VAL A 196 9.50 14.79 -6.20
CA VAL A 196 8.41 14.98 -5.26
C VAL A 196 8.92 15.79 -4.09
N SER A 197 8.23 16.87 -3.77
CA SER A 197 8.50 17.69 -2.59
C SER A 197 7.34 17.58 -1.61
N ALA A 198 7.65 17.27 -0.35
CA ALA A 198 6.66 17.14 0.71
C ALA A 198 7.11 17.90 1.96
N LEU A 199 6.16 18.27 2.81
CA LEU A 199 6.49 18.67 4.18
C LEU A 199 6.66 17.42 5.03
N LYS A 200 7.62 17.44 5.96
CA LYS A 200 7.70 16.45 7.04
C LYS A 200 6.35 16.38 7.72
N LEU A 201 5.99 15.15 8.07
CA LEU A 201 4.71 14.84 8.67
C LEU A 201 4.54 15.66 9.96
N ASP A 202 3.54 16.53 9.98
CA ASP A 202 3.16 17.33 11.14
C ASP A 202 2.36 16.42 12.11
N PRO A 203 2.82 16.19 13.35
CA PRO A 203 2.13 15.33 14.30
C PRO A 203 0.68 15.76 14.58
N GLU A 204 0.38 17.06 14.54
CA GLU A 204 -0.99 17.57 14.76
C GLU A 204 -1.95 17.19 13.63
N TYR A 205 -1.43 16.88 12.44
CA TYR A 205 -2.21 16.51 11.26
C TYR A 205 -2.94 15.15 11.43
N TRP A 206 -2.44 14.29 12.31
CA TRP A 206 -3.02 12.97 12.60
C TRP A 206 -3.95 12.97 13.81
N THR A 207 -4.24 14.14 14.38
CA THR A 207 -5.25 14.27 15.44
C THR A 207 -6.63 13.87 14.92
N LYS A 208 -7.47 13.35 15.82
CA LYS A 208 -8.80 12.80 15.54
C LYS A 208 -9.72 13.74 14.71
N ASP A 209 -9.49 15.05 14.82
CA ASP A 209 -10.28 16.08 14.13
C ASP A 209 -9.76 16.39 12.71
N GLN A 210 -8.48 16.15 12.41
CA GLN A 210 -7.84 16.47 11.12
C GLN A 210 -7.57 15.26 10.22
N ALA A 211 -7.51 14.04 10.78
CA ALA A 211 -7.19 12.79 10.07
C ALA A 211 -8.21 12.35 8.99
N ARG A 212 -9.25 13.13 8.73
CA ARG A 212 -10.26 12.86 7.68
C ARG A 212 -9.78 13.21 6.26
N ARG A 213 -8.69 13.96 6.08
CA ARG A 213 -8.24 14.43 4.75
C ARG A 213 -6.86 13.88 4.39
N ARG A 214 -6.76 13.15 3.27
CA ARG A 214 -5.48 12.81 2.63
C ARG A 214 -4.73 14.09 2.21
N GLN A 215 -3.40 14.02 2.08
CA GLN A 215 -2.63 15.15 1.52
C GLN A 215 -2.98 15.33 0.03
N CYS A 216 -2.98 16.58 -0.44
CA CYS A 216 -3.23 16.93 -1.84
C CYS A 216 -1.91 17.05 -2.60
N CYS A 217 -1.93 16.72 -3.90
CA CYS A 217 -0.80 16.87 -4.80
C CYS A 217 -1.05 17.99 -5.84
N ASP A 218 -0.02 18.81 -6.07
CA ASP A 218 0.00 19.79 -7.16
C ASP A 218 1.08 19.41 -8.17
N LEU A 219 0.75 19.51 -9.46
CA LEU A 219 1.74 19.48 -10.53
C LEU A 219 2.30 20.89 -10.74
N LYS A 220 3.61 21.06 -10.52
CA LYS A 220 4.27 22.35 -10.69
C LYS A 220 4.67 22.59 -12.15
N GLY A 221 3.77 23.22 -12.91
CA GLY A 221 4.10 23.74 -14.24
C GLY A 221 4.39 22.69 -15.30
N GLY A 222 3.84 21.48 -15.14
CA GLY A 222 3.94 20.39 -16.11
C GLY A 222 5.32 19.71 -16.15
N ILE A 223 5.64 19.15 -17.30
CA ILE A 223 6.90 18.45 -17.57
C ILE A 223 7.92 19.48 -18.08
N LYS A 224 9.05 19.62 -17.38
CA LYS A 224 10.14 20.54 -17.75
C LYS A 224 11.46 19.80 -17.72
N ASN A 225 12.28 19.94 -18.77
CA ASN A 225 13.56 19.24 -18.90
C ASN A 225 13.43 17.73 -18.63
N ASN A 226 12.40 17.09 -19.20
CA ASN A 226 12.08 15.67 -19.00
C ASN A 226 11.75 15.27 -17.55
N ASN A 227 11.56 16.24 -16.65
CA ASN A 227 11.23 15.99 -15.26
C ASN A 227 9.86 16.55 -14.90
N MET A 228 9.12 15.80 -14.10
CA MET A 228 7.87 16.25 -13.50
C MET A 228 8.09 16.65 -12.05
N GLN A 229 7.55 17.79 -11.64
CA GLN A 229 7.60 18.21 -10.24
C GLN A 229 6.23 18.08 -9.59
N ILE A 230 6.17 17.26 -8.55
CA ILE A 230 4.99 17.03 -7.73
C ILE A 230 5.23 17.68 -6.37
N ARG A 231 4.24 18.45 -5.88
CA ARG A 231 4.25 18.99 -4.53
C ARG A 231 3.13 18.38 -3.71
N ILE A 232 3.48 17.67 -2.65
CA ILE A 232 2.54 17.17 -1.66
C ILE A 232 2.37 18.23 -0.57
N ARG A 233 1.12 18.54 -0.23
CA ARG A 233 0.75 19.55 0.76
C ARG A 233 -0.57 19.24 1.45
N LYS A 234 -0.86 19.98 2.53
CA LYS A 234 -2.21 20.00 3.12
C LYS A 234 -3.23 20.43 2.04
N CYS A 235 -4.36 19.72 1.99
CA CYS A 235 -5.47 20.11 1.13
C CYS A 235 -6.07 21.44 1.61
N ARG A 236 -6.50 22.27 0.66
CA ARG A 236 -7.24 23.49 0.95
C ARG A 236 -8.66 23.12 1.41
N PRO A 237 -9.35 23.97 2.18
CA PRO A 237 -10.68 23.68 2.68
C PRO A 237 -11.70 23.27 1.59
N TRP A 238 -11.57 23.84 0.39
CA TRP A 238 -12.43 23.63 -0.78
C TRP A 238 -11.97 22.51 -1.73
N GLU A 239 -10.82 21.89 -1.50
CA GLU A 239 -10.39 20.72 -2.27
C GLU A 239 -11.08 19.48 -1.68
N THR A 240 -11.94 18.83 -2.47
CA THR A 240 -12.66 17.62 -2.09
C THR A 240 -12.18 16.42 -2.91
N ILE A 241 -12.23 15.24 -2.29
CA ILE A 241 -11.95 13.94 -2.92
C ILE A 241 -13.20 13.41 -3.64
N THR A 242 -14.38 13.98 -3.37
CA THR A 242 -15.64 13.59 -4.03
C THR A 242 -15.70 14.16 -5.45
N THR A 243 -15.61 13.28 -6.44
CA THR A 243 -15.94 13.61 -7.84
C THR A 243 -17.46 13.63 -8.01
N GLU A 244 -18.13 14.60 -7.39
CA GLU A 244 -19.52 14.92 -7.74
C GLU A 244 -19.49 16.18 -8.62
N ARG A 245 -19.72 15.98 -9.92
CA ARG A 245 -20.16 16.99 -10.86
C ARG A 245 -21.61 16.70 -11.21
#